data_AF-A0A7C0VRL2-F1
#
_entry.id   AF-A0A7C0VRL2-F1
#
_cell.length_a   1.000
_cell.length_b   1.000
_cell.length_c   1.000
_cell.angle_alpha   90.00
_cell.angle_beta   90.00
_cell.angle_gamma   90.00
#
_symmetry.space_group_name_H-M   'P 1'
#
loop_
_entity.id
_entity.type
_entity.pdbx_description
1 polymer ?
#
loop_
_entity_poly.entity_id
_entity_poly.type
_entity_poly.pdbx_seq_one_letter_code
_entity_poly.pdbx_strand_id
1 'polypeptide(L)'
;MKTEIVHRPSFSLLRVELSQGEEITAEAGALVYMSPEIKVRTTTGGGVFSGLLRKLTTGESIFVNTYYTDSRGYLALAPSYPGDIVEIDVN
;
A
#
# COMPACT_ATOMS: atom_id res chain seq x y z
N MET A 1 9.45 9.96 -4.17
CA MET A 1 8.58 9.66 -3.02
C MET A 1 9.46 9.59 -1.80
N LYS A 2 9.00 10.05 -0.64
CA LYS A 2 9.79 9.97 0.60
C LYS A 2 9.14 8.98 1.56
N THR A 3 9.94 8.04 2.06
CA THR A 3 9.52 6.95 2.95
C THR A 3 10.23 7.04 4.30
N GLU A 4 9.56 6.62 5.36
CA GLU A 4 10.13 6.45 6.70
C GLU A 4 9.48 5.24 7.37
N ILE A 5 10.29 4.30 7.87
CA ILE A 5 9.79 3.13 8.62
C ILE A 5 9.95 3.42 10.11
N VAL A 6 8.85 3.43 10.85
CA VAL A 6 8.81 3.66 12.31
C VAL A 6 8.27 2.42 13.04
N HIS A 7 8.38 2.39 14.37
CA HIS A 7 7.85 1.31 15.24
C HIS A 7 8.38 -0.11 14.95
N ARG A 8 9.60 -0.20 14.41
CA ARG A 8 10.30 -1.47 14.18
C ARG A 8 10.64 -2.20 15.49
N PRO A 9 10.82 -3.53 15.49
CA PRO A 9 10.63 -4.46 14.37
C PRO A 9 9.32 -5.25 14.45
N SER A 10 8.53 -5.11 15.52
CA SER A 10 7.41 -6.03 15.78
C SER A 10 6.08 -5.53 15.21
N PHE A 11 5.91 -4.23 15.04
CA PHE A 11 4.70 -3.58 14.55
C PHE A 11 5.05 -2.35 13.73
N SER A 12 5.91 -2.56 12.71
CA SER A 12 6.41 -1.45 11.91
C SER A 12 5.31 -0.75 11.12
N LEU A 13 5.44 0.56 10.98
CA LEU A 13 4.56 1.41 10.21
C LEU A 13 5.40 2.15 9.16
N LEU A 14 4.98 2.09 7.90
CA LEU A 14 5.59 2.85 6.81
C LEU A 14 4.84 4.17 6.63
N ARG A 15 5.52 5.28 6.87
CA ARG A 15 5.06 6.63 6.53
C ARG A 15 5.53 6.98 5.13
N VAL A 16 4.63 7.52 4.33
CA VAL A 16 4.88 7.88 2.93
C VAL A 16 4.42 9.31 2.70
N GLU A 17 5.29 10.15 2.17
CA GLU A 17 4.94 11.45 1.61
C GLU A 17 4.92 11.33 0.08
N LEU A 18 3.79 11.72 -0.52
CA LEU A 18 3.60 11.75 -1.97
C LEU A 18 3.56 13.21 -2.45
N SER A 19 4.30 13.48 -3.52
CA SER A 19 4.20 14.70 -4.32
C SER A 19 3.34 14.46 -5.56
N GLN A 20 3.01 15.53 -6.28
CA GLN A 20 2.21 15.46 -7.49
C GLN A 20 2.85 14.51 -8.51
N GLY A 21 2.06 13.55 -9.01
CA GLY A 21 2.51 12.56 -9.98
C GLY A 21 3.16 11.31 -9.37
N GLU A 22 3.35 11.27 -8.05
CA GLU A 22 3.79 10.06 -7.34
C GLU A 22 2.60 9.20 -6.93
N GLU A 23 2.76 7.88 -7.02
CA GLU A 23 1.78 6.92 -6.55
C GLU A 23 2.45 5.74 -5.83
N ILE A 24 1.72 5.11 -4.91
CA ILE A 24 2.14 3.89 -4.23
C ILE A 24 1.01 2.87 -4.24
N THR A 25 1.34 1.63 -4.57
CA THR A 25 0.39 0.51 -4.52
C THR A 25 0.64 -0.32 -3.27
N ALA A 26 -0.43 -0.66 -2.55
CA ALA A 26 -0.39 -1.51 -1.38
C ALA A 26 -1.54 -2.54 -1.39
N GLU A 27 -1.40 -3.59 -0.60
CA GLU A 27 -2.46 -4.57 -0.37
C GLU A 27 -3.71 -3.89 0.20
N ALA A 28 -4.89 -4.35 -0.20
CA ALA A 28 -6.12 -3.92 0.44
C ALA A 28 -6.09 -4.23 1.94
N GLY A 29 -6.42 -3.23 2.77
CA GLY A 29 -6.38 -3.34 4.24
C GLY A 29 -5.08 -2.84 4.87
N ALA A 30 -4.03 -2.55 4.10
CA ALA A 30 -2.77 -2.03 4.64
C ALA A 30 -2.86 -0.57 5.13
N LEU A 31 -3.85 0.20 4.69
CA LEU A 31 -3.98 1.62 5.04
C LEU A 31 -4.31 1.83 6.52
N VAL A 32 -3.51 2.63 7.20
CA VAL A 32 -3.76 3.06 8.59
C VAL A 32 -4.39 4.45 8.63
N TYR A 33 -3.77 5.42 7.97
CA TYR A 33 -4.32 6.78 7.83
C TYR A 33 -3.81 7.44 6.55
N MET A 34 -4.49 8.50 6.10
CA MET A 34 -4.06 9.35 5.00
C MET A 34 -4.54 10.79 5.19
N SER A 35 -3.85 11.73 4.56
CA SER A 35 -4.30 13.13 4.47
C SER A 35 -5.46 13.28 3.48
N PRO A 36 -6.28 14.35 3.58
CA PRO A 36 -7.48 14.53 2.75
C PRO A 36 -7.23 14.61 1.24
N GLU A 37 -6.01 14.99 0.84
CA GLU A 37 -5.60 15.16 -0.56
C GLU A 37 -5.24 13.85 -1.25
N ILE A 38 -5.10 12.77 -0.48
CA ILE A 38 -4.83 11.43 -1.03
C ILE A 38 -6.11 10.86 -1.63
N LYS A 39 -6.01 10.43 -2.88
CA LYS A 39 -7.04 9.68 -3.60
C LYS A 39 -6.65 8.21 -3.65
N VAL A 40 -7.65 7.34 -3.72
CA VAL A 40 -7.47 5.88 -3.81
C VAL A 40 -8.14 5.33 -5.06
N ARG A 41 -7.46 4.42 -5.75
CA ARG A 41 -7.98 3.63 -6.86
C ARG A 41 -7.77 2.14 -6.56
N THR A 42 -8.86 1.39 -6.45
CA THR A 42 -8.83 -0.05 -6.17
C THR A 42 -8.91 -0.85 -7.47
N THR A 43 -8.03 -1.85 -7.64
CA THR A 43 -8.02 -2.73 -8.82
C THR A 43 -7.79 -4.19 -8.41
N THR A 44 -8.07 -5.14 -9.31
CA THR A 44 -7.91 -6.58 -9.07
C THR A 44 -6.54 -7.15 -9.45
N GLY A 45 -5.51 -6.32 -9.64
CA GLY A 45 -4.12 -6.79 -9.85
C GLY A 45 -3.90 -7.73 -11.06
N GLY A 46 -4.79 -7.73 -12.05
CA GLY A 46 -4.75 -8.67 -13.19
C GLY A 46 -6.11 -9.02 -13.83
N GLY A 47 -7.20 -8.35 -13.44
CA GLY A 47 -8.55 -8.59 -13.97
C GLY A 47 -9.38 -9.54 -13.10
N VAL A 48 -10.72 -9.45 -13.21
CA VAL A 48 -11.66 -10.11 -12.28
C VAL A 48 -11.52 -11.64 -12.29
N PHE A 49 -11.34 -12.26 -13.46
CA PHE A 49 -11.25 -13.72 -13.59
C PHE A 49 -9.92 -14.28 -13.07
N SER A 50 -8.80 -13.65 -13.43
CA SER A 50 -7.47 -14.03 -12.93
C SER A 50 -7.34 -13.78 -11.43
N GLY A 51 -7.95 -12.71 -10.92
CA GLY A 51 -8.04 -12.44 -9.48
C GLY A 51 -8.76 -13.56 -8.76
N LEU A 52 -9.99 -13.92 -9.19
CA LEU A 52 -10.79 -14.93 -8.50
C LEU A 52 -10.11 -16.31 -8.41
N LEU A 53 -9.45 -16.77 -9.48
CA LEU A 53 -8.64 -18.00 -9.46
C LEU A 53 -7.50 -17.91 -8.44
N ARG A 54 -6.78 -16.78 -8.39
CA ARG A 54 -5.68 -16.57 -7.44
C ARG A 54 -6.17 -16.59 -5.99
N LYS A 55 -7.28 -15.91 -5.68
CA LYS A 55 -7.92 -15.93 -4.34
C LYS A 55 -8.22 -17.33 -3.85
N LEU A 56 -8.79 -18.16 -4.73
CA LEU A 56 -9.17 -19.53 -4.38
C LEU A 56 -7.93 -20.42 -4.11
N THR A 57 -6.80 -20.12 -4.76
CA THR A 57 -5.55 -20.88 -4.59
C THR A 57 -4.66 -20.40 -3.45
N THR A 58 -4.59 -19.09 -3.18
CA THR A 58 -3.66 -18.52 -2.19
C THR A 58 -4.36 -18.02 -0.92
N GLY A 59 -5.68 -17.83 -0.93
CA GLY A 59 -6.43 -17.30 0.21
C GLY A 59 -6.26 -15.80 0.46
N GLU A 60 -5.40 -15.12 -0.31
CA GLU A 60 -5.08 -13.71 -0.16
C GLU A 60 -6.07 -12.78 -0.89
N SER A 61 -6.07 -11.49 -0.51
CA SER A 61 -6.86 -10.48 -1.20
C SER A 61 -6.40 -10.31 -2.64
N ILE A 62 -7.36 -10.27 -3.57
CA ILE A 62 -7.10 -9.98 -4.99
C ILE A 62 -7.10 -8.48 -5.29
N PHE A 63 -7.41 -7.67 -4.28
CA PHE A 63 -7.56 -6.24 -4.42
C PHE A 63 -6.31 -5.54 -3.94
N VAL A 64 -5.80 -4.62 -4.77
CA VAL A 64 -4.75 -3.68 -4.42
C VAL A 64 -5.28 -2.27 -4.54
N ASN A 65 -4.79 -1.39 -3.67
CA ASN A 65 -5.10 0.02 -3.68
C ASN A 65 -3.89 0.80 -4.17
N THR A 66 -4.09 1.63 -5.18
CA THR A 66 -3.11 2.64 -5.60
C THR A 66 -3.52 3.98 -4.99
N TYR A 67 -2.63 4.55 -4.18
CA TYR A 67 -2.76 5.86 -3.55
C TYR A 67 -1.97 6.89 -4.33
N TYR A 68 -2.58 8.03 -4.64
CA TYR A 68 -1.99 9.09 -5.44
C TYR A 68 -2.56 10.45 -5.04
N THR A 69 -1.90 11.53 -5.46
CA THR A 69 -2.37 12.89 -5.22
C THR A 69 -2.01 13.82 -6.37
N ASP A 70 -2.86 14.82 -6.60
CA ASP A 70 -2.60 15.90 -7.56
C ASP A 70 -1.84 17.08 -6.92
N SER A 71 -1.52 16.98 -5.62
CA SER A 71 -0.80 18.00 -4.85
C SER A 71 0.29 17.35 -3.99
N ARG A 72 0.36 17.66 -2.69
CA ARG A 72 1.19 16.95 -1.71
C ARG A 72 0.27 16.33 -0.68
N GLY A 73 0.54 15.09 -0.31
CA GLY A 73 -0.20 14.38 0.72
C GLY A 73 0.70 13.38 1.44
N TYR A 74 0.16 12.79 2.50
CA TYR A 74 0.85 11.74 3.24
C TYR A 74 -0.11 10.62 3.62
N LEU A 75 0.44 9.43 3.78
CA LEU A 75 -0.28 8.26 4.26
C LEU A 75 0.63 7.37 5.09
N ALA A 76 0.02 6.46 5.83
CA ALA A 76 0.73 5.40 6.53
C ALA A 76 0.13 4.03 6.25
N LEU A 77 1.02 3.06 6.07
CA LEU A 77 0.72 1.68 5.75
C LEU A 77 1.31 0.76 6.83
N ALA A 78 0.58 -0.30 7.19
CA ALA A 78 1.04 -1.34 8.10
C ALA A 78 0.71 -2.74 7.55
N PRO A 79 1.54 -3.75 7.85
CA PRO A 79 1.23 -5.14 7.52
C PRO A 79 0.07 -5.67 8.38
N SER A 80 -0.64 -6.65 7.84
CA SER A 80 -1.77 -7.33 8.49
C SER A 80 -1.35 -8.17 9.70
N TYR A 81 -0.07 -8.53 9.78
CA TYR A 81 0.51 -9.40 10.79
C TYR A 81 1.65 -8.70 11.52
N PRO A 82 1.92 -9.06 12.80
CA PRO A 82 3.10 -8.58 13.52
C PRO A 82 4.38 -8.90 12.74
N GLY A 83 5.24 -7.91 12.59
CA GLY A 83 6.46 -8.01 11.80
C GLY A 83 7.09 -6.65 11.51
N ASP A 84 8.14 -6.72 10.70
CA ASP A 84 8.94 -5.56 10.29
C ASP A 84 8.73 -5.26 8.80
N ILE A 85 9.03 -4.04 8.41
CA ILE A 85 9.07 -3.59 7.02
C ILE A 85 10.54 -3.40 6.63
N VAL A 86 10.90 -3.86 5.44
CA VAL A 86 12.22 -3.66 4.84
C VAL A 86 12.03 -3.04 3.47
N GLU A 87 12.69 -1.92 3.24
CA GLU A 87 12.75 -1.28 1.93
C GLU A 87 13.85 -1.96 1.09
N ILE A 88 13.51 -2.39 -0.12
CA ILE A 88 14.41 -3.04 -1.07
C ILE A 88 14.35 -2.26 -2.37
N ASP A 89 15.49 -1.76 -2.81
CA ASP A 89 15.62 -1.08 -4.10
C ASP A 89 15.66 -2.10 -5.25
N VAL A 90 14.88 -1.85 -6.30
CA VAL A 90 14.74 -2.75 -7.44
C VAL A 90 15.05 -1.97 -8.70
N ASN A 91 16.11 -2.35 -9.41
CA ASN A 91 16.62 -1.69 -10.62
C ASN A 91 15.67 -1.80 -11.82
#